data_AF-A0A183I7S9-F1
#
_entry.id   AF-A0A183I7S9-F1
#
_cell.length_a   1.000
_cell.length_b   1.000
_cell.length_c   1.000
_cell.angle_alpha   90.00
_cell.angle_beta   90.00
_cell.angle_gamma   90.00
#
_symmetry.space_group_name_H-M   'P 1'
#
loop_
_entity.id
_entity.type
_entity.pdbx_description
1 polymer ?
#
loop_
_entity_poly.entity_id
_entity_poly.type
_entity_poly.pdbx_seq_one_letter_code
_entity_poly.pdbx_strand_id
1 'polypeptide(L)'
;SGRTAIHWAASGGCLEIVQFCVSQQEDDAVASDDMGWTPLMIACSAGRLEVVRYLISLPVVNVNTPNNNKQTALHYAASKNRPQITSILLKNGANVNAQDNYQATPLHRAASQGHEKIVPILLKEPSLRIDLTDSSGCTAL
;
A
#
# COMPACT_ATOMS: atom_id res chain seq x y z
N SER A 1 7.36 11.86 -16.32
CA SER A 1 6.58 10.61 -16.25
C SER A 1 7.50 9.42 -16.25
N GLY A 2 7.83 8.88 -15.08
CA GLY A 2 8.65 7.66 -14.91
C GLY A 2 7.86 6.33 -14.95
N ARG A 3 6.60 6.33 -15.40
CA ARG A 3 5.75 5.13 -15.40
C ARG A 3 6.13 4.19 -16.54
N THR A 4 6.46 2.96 -16.17
CA THR A 4 6.72 1.84 -17.07
C THR A 4 5.48 0.97 -17.31
N ALA A 5 5.58 -0.04 -18.19
CA ALA A 5 4.46 -0.92 -18.54
C ALA A 5 3.84 -1.62 -17.31
N ILE A 6 4.67 -2.04 -16.34
CA ILE A 6 4.21 -2.71 -15.13
C ILE A 6 3.31 -1.81 -14.26
N HIS A 7 3.50 -0.49 -14.26
CA HIS A 7 2.64 0.45 -13.52
C HIS A 7 1.22 0.45 -14.08
N TRP A 8 1.08 0.48 -15.41
CA TRP A 8 -0.22 0.43 -16.07
C TRP A 8 -0.88 -0.94 -15.92
N ALA A 9 -0.10 -2.02 -16.04
CA ALA A 9 -0.57 -3.38 -15.83
C ALA A 9 -1.08 -3.60 -14.39
N ALA A 10 -0.35 -3.10 -13.39
CA ALA A 10 -0.75 -3.16 -11.99
C ALA A 10 -2.04 -2.35 -11.71
N SER A 11 -2.23 -1.23 -12.40
CA SER A 11 -3.48 -0.45 -12.33
C SER A 11 -4.66 -1.17 -12.98
N GLY A 12 -4.42 -1.77 -14.15
CA GLY A 12 -5.42 -2.54 -14.91
C GLY A 12 -5.79 -3.88 -14.25
N GLY A 13 -4.87 -4.46 -13.48
CA GLY A 13 -5.03 -5.80 -12.91
C GLY A 13 -4.62 -6.92 -13.87
N CYS A 14 -3.85 -6.63 -14.92
CA CYS A 14 -3.38 -7.60 -15.89
C CYS A 14 -2.20 -8.39 -15.32
N LEU A 15 -2.47 -9.46 -14.59
CA LEU A 15 -1.45 -10.28 -13.92
C LEU A 15 -0.42 -10.83 -14.92
N GLU A 16 -0.87 -11.22 -16.12
CA GLU A 16 -0.02 -11.81 -17.15
C GLU A 16 1.06 -10.83 -17.61
N ILE A 17 0.72 -9.55 -17.76
CA ILE A 17 1.68 -8.51 -18.15
C ILE A 17 2.63 -8.20 -16.99
N VAL A 18 2.13 -8.20 -15.75
CA VAL A 18 2.98 -8.02 -14.56
C VAL A 18 4.01 -9.15 -14.48
N GLN A 19 3.57 -10.40 -14.61
CA GLN A 19 4.45 -11.57 -14.62
C GLN A 19 5.44 -11.53 -15.78
N PHE A 20 4.99 -11.12 -16.96
CA PHE A 20 5.87 -10.97 -18.12
C PHE A 20 6.97 -9.94 -17.86
N CYS A 21 6.64 -8.75 -17.37
CA CYS A 21 7.66 -7.73 -17.03
C CYS A 21 8.68 -8.25 -16.02
N VAL A 22 8.20 -8.84 -14.91
CA VAL A 22 9.08 -9.39 -13.87
C VAL A 22 9.95 -10.54 -14.39
N SER A 23 9.45 -11.34 -15.34
CA SER A 23 10.25 -12.42 -15.96
C SER A 23 11.38 -11.91 -16.85
N GLN A 24 11.24 -10.71 -17.42
CA GLN A 24 12.28 -10.08 -18.23
C GLN A 24 13.32 -9.41 -17.35
N GLN A 25 12.87 -8.68 -16.31
CA GLN A 25 13.72 -7.98 -15.37
C GLN A 25 13.07 -7.96 -13.98
N GLU A 26 13.70 -8.63 -13.01
CA GLU A 26 13.13 -8.75 -11.66
C GLU A 26 13.01 -7.39 -10.95
N ASP A 27 13.92 -6.46 -11.25
CA ASP A 27 13.91 -5.09 -10.72
C ASP A 27 12.68 -4.27 -11.14
N ASP A 28 11.95 -4.67 -12.19
CA ASP A 28 10.72 -3.98 -12.60
C ASP A 28 9.64 -4.04 -11.50
N ALA A 29 9.65 -5.09 -10.66
CA ALA A 29 8.70 -5.24 -9.56
C ALA A 29 8.80 -4.12 -8.52
N VAL A 30 9.98 -3.50 -8.41
CA VAL A 30 10.27 -2.43 -7.44
C VAL A 30 10.50 -1.07 -8.10
N ALA A 31 10.43 -0.98 -9.43
CA ALA A 31 10.56 0.26 -10.16
C ALA A 31 9.52 1.28 -9.68
N SER A 32 9.94 2.52 -9.40
CA SER A 32 9.06 3.59 -8.98
C SER A 32 8.96 4.69 -10.02
N ASP A 33 7.78 5.28 -10.19
CA ASP A 33 7.64 6.48 -11.01
C ASP A 33 8.24 7.74 -10.33
N ASP A 34 8.19 8.90 -11.00
CA ASP A 34 8.77 10.16 -10.49
C ASP A 34 8.19 10.62 -9.14
N MET A 35 7.04 10.08 -8.73
CA MET A 35 6.39 10.35 -7.44
C MET A 35 6.72 9.28 -6.39
N GLY A 36 7.56 8.30 -6.72
CA GLY A 36 7.92 7.18 -5.86
C GLY A 36 6.86 6.08 -5.81
N TRP A 37 5.90 6.03 -6.75
CA TRP A 37 4.86 5.00 -6.73
C TRP A 37 5.40 3.69 -7.29
N THR A 38 5.32 2.63 -6.50
CA THR A 38 5.65 1.27 -6.95
C THR A 38 4.43 0.56 -7.56
N PRO A 39 4.63 -0.51 -8.35
CA PRO A 39 3.55 -1.38 -8.83
C PRO A 39 2.64 -1.87 -7.71
N LEU A 40 3.21 -2.18 -6.53
CA LEU A 40 2.46 -2.63 -5.37
C LEU A 40 1.51 -1.56 -4.85
N MET A 41 1.96 -0.29 -4.73
CA MET A 41 1.10 0.82 -4.29
C MET A 41 -0.05 1.05 -5.26
N ILE A 42 0.23 1.00 -6.57
CA ILE A 42 -0.79 1.15 -7.62
C ILE A 42 -1.82 0.01 -7.52
N ALA A 43 -1.37 -1.24 -7.44
CA ALA A 43 -2.25 -2.39 -7.33
C ALA A 43 -3.12 -2.33 -6.05
N CYS A 44 -2.55 -1.89 -4.92
CA CYS A 44 -3.28 -1.69 -3.67
C CYS A 44 -4.34 -0.60 -3.79
N SER A 45 -4.01 0.55 -4.39
CA SER A 45 -4.95 1.65 -4.63
C SER A 45 -6.10 1.22 -5.55
N ALA A 46 -5.76 0.54 -6.66
CA ALA A 46 -6.70 0.06 -7.65
C ALA A 46 -7.54 -1.15 -7.18
N GLY A 47 -7.12 -1.85 -6.11
CA GLY A 47 -7.85 -3.00 -5.58
C GLY A 47 -7.57 -4.32 -6.31
N ARG A 48 -6.41 -4.47 -6.95
CA ARG A 48 -6.06 -5.64 -7.78
C ARG A 48 -5.46 -6.76 -6.92
N LEU A 49 -6.34 -7.57 -6.33
CA LEU A 49 -5.96 -8.60 -5.35
C LEU A 49 -4.88 -9.56 -5.87
N GLU A 50 -5.07 -10.13 -7.06
CA GLU A 50 -4.15 -11.13 -7.62
C GLU A 50 -2.77 -10.54 -7.91
N VAL A 51 -2.72 -9.32 -8.44
CA VAL A 51 -1.46 -8.60 -8.66
C VAL A 51 -0.76 -8.32 -7.33
N VAL A 52 -1.49 -7.90 -6.30
CA VAL A 52 -0.92 -7.67 -4.96
C VAL A 52 -0.33 -8.97 -4.40
N ARG A 53 -1.04 -10.09 -4.49
CA ARG A 53 -0.52 -11.39 -4.02
C ARG A 53 0.75 -11.79 -4.74
N TYR A 54 0.76 -11.64 -6.06
CA TYR A 54 1.94 -11.96 -6.86
C TYR A 54 3.13 -11.07 -6.49
N LEU A 55 2.96 -9.75 -6.47
CA LEU A 55 4.06 -8.82 -6.15
C LEU A 55 4.64 -9.07 -4.75
N ILE A 56 3.80 -9.33 -3.75
CA ILE A 56 4.26 -9.61 -2.38
C ILE A 56 4.98 -10.96 -2.28
N SER A 57 4.67 -11.92 -3.17
CA SER A 57 5.38 -13.20 -3.21
C SER A 57 6.81 -13.09 -3.73
N LEU A 58 7.16 -11.96 -4.37
CA LEU A 58 8.51 -11.73 -4.89
C LEU A 58 9.44 -11.27 -3.77
N PRO A 59 10.64 -11.86 -3.64
CA PRO A 59 11.57 -11.56 -2.54
C PRO A 59 12.12 -10.13 -2.60
N VAL A 60 12.18 -9.52 -3.79
CA VAL A 60 12.67 -8.15 -3.99
C VAL A 60 11.68 -7.09 -3.47
N VAL A 61 10.40 -7.43 -3.31
CA VAL A 61 9.35 -6.45 -2.98
C VAL A 61 9.25 -6.24 -1.47
N ASN A 62 9.50 -5.01 -1.03
CA ASN A 62 9.25 -4.58 0.34
C ASN A 62 7.89 -3.87 0.46
N VAL A 63 6.98 -4.44 1.27
CA VAL A 63 5.63 -3.88 1.52
C VAL A 63 5.64 -2.53 2.23
N ASN A 64 6.76 -2.18 2.87
CA ASN A 64 6.94 -0.94 3.63
C ASN A 64 7.66 0.16 2.83
N THR A 65 8.00 -0.07 1.57
CA THR A 65 8.62 0.97 0.73
C THR A 65 7.73 2.23 0.72
N PRO A 66 8.26 3.40 1.12
CA PRO A 66 7.54 4.65 1.06
C PRO A 66 7.72 5.33 -0.31
N ASN A 67 6.71 6.08 -0.74
CA ASN A 67 6.87 7.02 -1.87
C ASN A 67 7.38 8.39 -1.40
N ASN A 68 7.42 9.38 -2.30
CA ASN A 68 7.90 10.73 -1.99
C ASN A 68 7.08 11.44 -0.88
N ASN A 69 5.86 10.98 -0.63
CA ASN A 69 4.98 11.49 0.42
C ASN A 69 5.09 10.68 1.73
N LYS A 70 6.05 9.76 1.83
CA LYS A 70 6.17 8.76 2.90
C LYS A 70 4.96 7.81 3.01
N GLN A 71 4.13 7.74 1.97
CA GLN A 71 2.99 6.83 1.95
C GLN A 71 3.44 5.44 1.49
N THR A 72 2.96 4.43 2.20
CA THR A 72 3.20 3.01 1.89
C THR A 72 1.98 2.40 1.18
N ALA A 73 2.11 1.16 0.67
CA ALA A 73 0.99 0.41 0.11
C ALA A 73 -0.20 0.30 1.07
N LEU A 74 0.05 0.22 2.38
CA LEU A 74 -0.99 0.14 3.41
C LEU A 74 -1.81 1.42 3.54
N HIS A 75 -1.19 2.60 3.37
CA HIS A 75 -1.92 3.88 3.31
C HIS A 75 -2.93 3.89 2.16
N TYR A 76 -2.54 3.38 1.00
CA TYR A 76 -3.42 3.32 -0.17
C TYR A 76 -4.54 2.28 -0.02
N ALA A 77 -4.24 1.10 0.52
CA ALA A 77 -5.27 0.10 0.80
C ALA A 77 -6.31 0.62 1.80
N ALA A 78 -5.87 1.30 2.86
CA ALA A 78 -6.74 1.88 3.88
C ALA A 78 -7.57 3.05 3.35
N SER A 79 -6.94 3.99 2.64
CA SER A 79 -7.59 5.15 2.02
C SER A 79 -8.46 4.80 0.81
N LYS A 80 -8.49 3.56 0.34
CA LYS A 80 -9.37 3.12 -0.77
C LYS A 80 -10.35 2.03 -0.36
N ASN A 81 -10.50 1.80 0.95
CA ASN A 81 -11.41 0.79 1.51
C ASN A 81 -11.18 -0.61 0.92
N ARG A 82 -9.93 -1.09 0.93
CA ARG A 82 -9.54 -2.41 0.40
C ARG A 82 -9.28 -3.41 1.53
N PRO A 83 -10.31 -3.99 2.18
CA PRO A 83 -10.14 -4.80 3.39
C PRO A 83 -9.29 -6.05 3.16
N GLN A 84 -9.53 -6.79 2.08
CA GLN A 84 -8.77 -8.01 1.78
C GLN A 84 -7.28 -7.71 1.53
N ILE A 85 -6.97 -6.65 0.78
CA ILE A 85 -5.59 -6.22 0.51
C ILE A 85 -4.92 -5.72 1.80
N THR A 86 -5.65 -4.97 2.63
CA THR A 86 -5.16 -4.51 3.94
C THR A 86 -4.74 -5.70 4.79
N SER A 87 -5.58 -6.72 4.91
CA SER A 87 -5.24 -7.94 5.65
C SER A 87 -4.03 -8.69 5.06
N ILE A 88 -3.86 -8.69 3.74
CA ILE A 88 -2.69 -9.32 3.10
C ILE A 88 -1.41 -8.54 3.43
N LEU A 89 -1.44 -7.22 3.32
CA LEU A 89 -0.28 -6.38 3.63
C LEU A 89 0.16 -6.56 5.08
N LEU A 90 -0.77 -6.53 6.03
CA LEU A 90 -0.49 -6.72 7.46
C LEU A 90 0.12 -8.09 7.75
N LYS A 91 -0.44 -9.17 7.17
CA LYS A 91 0.12 -10.53 7.27
C LYS A 91 1.54 -10.66 6.72
N ASN A 92 1.95 -9.77 5.81
CA ASN A 92 3.28 -9.73 5.23
C ASN A 92 4.18 -8.64 5.86
N GLY A 93 3.86 -8.21 7.08
CA GLY A 93 4.73 -7.33 7.86
C GLY A 93 4.62 -5.85 7.50
N ALA A 94 3.52 -5.41 6.90
CA ALA A 94 3.27 -3.99 6.71
C ALA A 94 3.18 -3.27 8.06
N ASN A 95 3.91 -2.16 8.20
CA ASN A 95 3.91 -1.34 9.39
C ASN A 95 2.57 -0.58 9.51
N VAL A 96 1.71 -1.06 10.41
CA VAL A 96 0.39 -0.48 10.68
C VAL A 96 0.47 0.97 11.21
N ASN A 97 1.61 1.37 11.79
CA ASN A 97 1.88 2.68 12.34
C ASN A 97 2.73 3.57 11.42
N ALA A 98 2.95 3.18 10.16
CA ALA A 98 3.72 4.00 9.23
C ALA A 98 3.09 5.40 9.14
N GLN A 99 3.89 6.45 9.25
CA GLN A 99 3.45 7.83 9.19
C GLN A 99 3.88 8.47 7.88
N ASP A 100 2.92 9.05 7.16
CA ASP A 100 3.22 9.82 5.96
C ASP A 100 3.77 11.23 6.30
N ASN A 101 3.99 12.09 5.29
CA ASN A 101 4.52 13.44 5.51
C ASN A 101 3.64 14.33 6.40
N TYR A 102 2.37 13.97 6.59
CA TYR A 102 1.44 14.65 7.50
C TYR A 102 1.35 13.96 8.85
N GLN A 103 2.29 13.06 9.17
CA GLN A 103 2.25 12.20 10.35
C GLN A 103 1.00 11.30 10.42
N ALA A 104 0.22 11.23 9.34
CA ALA A 104 -1.01 10.46 9.29
C ALA A 104 -0.67 8.98 9.08
N THR A 105 -1.27 8.13 9.90
CA THR A 105 -1.15 6.67 9.78
C THR A 105 -2.20 6.11 8.81
N PRO A 106 -2.11 4.83 8.37
CA PRO A 106 -3.17 4.16 7.64
C PRO A 106 -4.55 4.27 8.35
N LEU A 107 -4.58 4.27 9.68
CA LEU A 107 -5.82 4.43 10.45
C LEU A 107 -6.40 5.84 10.31
N HIS A 108 -5.58 6.90 10.38
CA HIS A 108 -6.03 8.28 10.12
C HIS A 108 -6.66 8.39 8.72
N ARG A 109 -6.03 7.76 7.71
CA ARG A 109 -6.53 7.78 6.33
C ARG A 109 -7.85 7.01 6.16
N ALA A 110 -8.05 5.91 6.88
CA ALA A 110 -9.31 5.17 6.88
C ALA A 110 -10.42 5.92 7.62
N ALA A 111 -10.13 6.47 8.80
CA ALA A 111 -11.09 7.17 9.65
C ALA A 111 -11.59 8.47 8.99
N SER A 112 -10.68 9.30 8.47
CA SER A 112 -11.04 10.55 7.78
C SER A 112 -11.90 10.36 6.53
N GLN A 113 -11.94 9.15 5.98
CA GLN A 113 -12.77 8.80 4.82
C GLN A 113 -14.01 7.96 5.19
N GLY A 114 -14.24 7.69 6.48
CA GLY A 114 -15.38 6.86 6.92
C GLY A 114 -15.31 5.40 6.48
N HIS A 115 -14.10 4.85 6.28
CA HIS A 115 -13.91 3.47 5.82
C HIS A 115 -14.04 2.46 6.97
N GLU A 116 -15.28 2.29 7.46
CA GLU A 116 -15.63 1.47 8.62
C GLU A 116 -15.21 -0.01 8.52
N LYS A 117 -15.00 -0.54 7.30
CA LYS A 117 -14.53 -1.93 7.12
C LYS A 117 -13.04 -2.10 7.38
N ILE A 118 -12.25 -1.02 7.26
CA ILE A 118 -10.80 -1.04 7.45
C ILE A 118 -10.42 -0.85 8.92
N VAL A 119 -11.12 0.07 9.61
CA VAL A 119 -10.89 0.37 11.03
C VAL A 119 -10.79 -0.89 11.90
N PRO A 120 -11.75 -1.84 11.88
CA PRO A 120 -11.67 -3.04 12.71
C PRO A 120 -10.58 -4.02 12.26
N ILE A 121 -10.07 -3.93 11.02
CA ILE A 121 -8.92 -4.73 10.58
C ILE A 121 -7.65 -4.17 11.20
N LEU A 122 -7.46 -2.85 11.13
CA LEU A 122 -6.27 -2.18 11.70
C LEU A 122 -6.26 -2.28 13.24
N LEU A 123 -7.41 -2.11 13.90
CA LEU A 123 -7.54 -2.20 15.36
C LEU A 123 -7.23 -3.59 15.93
N LYS A 124 -7.23 -4.64 15.11
CA LYS A 124 -6.85 -5.99 15.52
C LYS A 124 -5.35 -6.21 15.54
N GLU A 125 -4.56 -5.32 14.92
CA GLU A 125 -3.11 -5.45 14.89
C GLU A 125 -2.51 -5.13 16.27
N PRO A 126 -1.83 -6.08 16.93
CA PRO A 126 -1.34 -5.89 18.30
C PRO A 126 -0.32 -4.76 18.44
N SER A 127 0.40 -4.45 17.37
CA SER A 127 1.40 -3.38 17.35
C SER A 127 0.79 -2.00 17.09
N LEU A 128 -0.50 -1.90 16.82
CA LEU A 128 -1.15 -0.62 16.51
C LEU A 128 -1.05 0.36 17.69
N ARG A 129 -0.64 1.58 17.36
CA ARG A 129 -0.62 2.73 18.26
C ARG A 129 -1.76 3.69 17.92
N ILE A 130 -2.76 3.74 18.79
CA ILE A 130 -3.92 4.64 18.65
C ILE A 130 -3.65 6.08 19.14
N ASP A 131 -2.56 6.26 19.88
CA ASP A 131 -2.12 7.53 20.48
C ASP A 131 -1.31 8.41 19.52
N LEU A 132 -0.99 7.90 18.32
CA LEU A 132 -0.28 8.67 17.30
C LEU A 132 -1.17 9.80 16.80
N THR A 133 -0.59 10.98 16.73
CA THR A 133 -1.25 12.17 16.19
C THR A 133 -0.72 12.50 14.80
N ASP A 134 -1.58 13.05 13.96
CA ASP A 134 -1.17 13.68 12.71
C ASP A 134 -0.48 15.04 12.94
N SER A 135 -0.13 15.73 11.86
CA SER A 135 0.53 17.04 11.90
C SER A 135 -0.33 18.15 12.52
N SER A 136 -1.63 17.93 12.69
CA SER A 136 -2.55 18.86 13.36
C SER A 136 -2.75 18.55 14.84
N GLY A 137 -2.13 17.48 15.35
CA GLY A 137 -2.31 17.02 16.72
C GLY A 137 -3.56 16.16 16.94
N CYS A 138 -4.25 15.75 15.87
CA CYS A 138 -5.45 14.91 15.96
C CYS A 138 -5.06 13.43 16.01
N THR A 139 -5.72 12.65 16.88
CA THR A 139 -5.70 11.19 16.84
C THR A 139 -6.60 10.65 15.72
N ALA A 140 -6.42 9.39 15.34
CA ALA A 140 -7.23 8.78 14.29
C ALA A 140 -8.67 8.45 14.71
N LEU A 141 -8.96 8.44 16.01
CA LEU A 141 -10.26 8.20 16.64
C LEU A 141 -10.73 9.45 17.38
#